data_AF-A0A090W060-F1
#
_entry.id   AF-A0A090W060-F1
#
_cell.length_a   1.000
_cell.length_b   1.000
_cell.length_c   1.000
_cell.angle_alpha   90.00
_cell.angle_beta   90.00
_cell.angle_gamma   90.00
#
_symmetry.space_group_name_H-M   'P 1'
#
loop_
_entity.id
_entity.type
_entity.pdbx_description
1 polymer ?
#
loop_
_entity_poly.entity_id
_entity_poly.type
_entity_poly.pdbx_seq_one_letter_code
_entity_poly.pdbx_strand_id
1 'polypeptide(L)'
;MQFSRRETHSFNEWLKLTRLKPIKRPEDLDEKDSDPKVNSLTSNASENTTHFEIIDKFIAENPKITPSKTNAPKGNLAKVRTAQPEALMTETLARIYLEQKNYKKAIQSYKILSLKYPEKSSFFANQIKAIEQLQEQNK
;
A
#
# COMPACT_ATOMS: atom_id res chain seq x y z
N MET A 1 0.24 16.13 16.89
CA MET A 1 -0.16 14.78 16.43
C MET A 1 -1.40 14.38 17.21
N GLN A 2 -2.56 14.32 16.58
CA GLN A 2 -3.82 13.94 17.23
C GLN A 2 -4.38 12.71 16.54
N PHE A 3 -4.41 11.59 17.28
CA PHE A 3 -5.01 10.33 16.88
C PHE A 3 -6.54 10.45 16.96
N SER A 4 -7.27 9.85 16.02
CA SER A 4 -8.71 10.05 15.89
C SER A 4 -9.51 9.20 16.90
N ARG A 5 -10.65 9.72 17.39
CA ARG A 5 -11.47 9.09 18.46
C ARG A 5 -12.10 7.71 18.10
N ARG A 6 -11.92 7.25 16.87
CA ARG A 6 -12.44 5.96 16.37
C ARG A 6 -11.34 4.92 16.11
N GLU A 7 -10.09 5.23 16.43
CA GLU A 7 -9.00 4.25 16.35
C GLU A 7 -9.06 3.32 17.57
N THR A 8 -9.24 2.02 17.33
CA THR A 8 -9.34 1.02 18.39
C THR A 8 -7.98 0.60 18.94
N HIS A 9 -6.88 0.91 18.25
CA HIS A 9 -5.53 0.58 18.70
C HIS A 9 -4.54 1.69 18.36
N SER A 10 -3.64 1.99 19.31
CA SER A 10 -2.58 2.98 19.09
C SER A 10 -1.43 2.41 18.26
N PHE A 11 -0.65 3.26 17.59
CA PHE A 11 0.55 2.82 16.84
C PHE A 11 1.53 2.00 17.71
N ASN A 12 1.67 2.37 18.99
CA ASN A 12 2.47 1.62 19.96
C ASN A 12 1.91 0.21 20.27
N GLU A 13 0.61 0.02 20.09
CA GLU A 13 -0.05 -1.27 20.28
C GLU A 13 0.18 -2.18 19.07
N TRP A 14 0.19 -1.61 17.87
CA TRP A 14 0.55 -2.36 16.66
C TRP A 14 2.01 -2.82 16.68
N LEU A 15 2.93 -2.00 17.21
CA LEU A 15 4.34 -2.39 17.43
C LEU A 15 4.50 -3.52 18.46
N LYS A 16 3.52 -3.74 19.35
CA LYS A 16 3.54 -4.89 20.27
C LYS A 16 3.13 -6.18 19.56
N LEU A 17 2.26 -6.11 18.55
CA LEU A 17 1.81 -7.28 17.78
C LEU A 17 2.91 -7.86 16.88
N THR A 18 3.89 -7.05 16.47
CA THR A 18 5.01 -7.50 15.62
C THR A 18 6.17 -8.14 16.39
N ARG A 19 6.09 -8.23 17.73
CA ARG A 19 7.12 -8.87 18.56
C ARG A 19 6.94 -10.39 18.53
N LEU A 20 7.48 -11.01 17.49
CA LEU A 20 7.58 -12.47 17.41
C LEU A 20 8.50 -12.99 18.54
N LYS A 21 8.02 -13.98 19.28
CA LYS A 21 8.87 -14.71 20.24
C LYS A 21 9.78 -15.66 19.45
N PRO A 22 11.08 -15.75 19.79
CA PRO A 22 11.97 -16.70 19.13
C PRO A 22 11.47 -18.13 19.34
N ILE A 23 11.42 -18.89 18.25
CA ILE A 23 11.00 -20.29 18.27
C ILE A 23 12.08 -21.07 19.03
N LYS A 24 11.72 -21.67 20.17
CA LYS A 24 12.58 -22.65 20.83
C LYS A 24 12.43 -23.98 20.12
N ARG A 25 13.36 -24.26 19.21
CA ARG A 25 13.49 -25.57 18.58
C ARG A 25 14.14 -26.50 19.62
N PRO A 26 13.47 -27.56 20.10
CA PRO A 26 14.18 -28.59 20.83
C PRO A 26 15.20 -29.21 19.86
N GLU A 27 16.45 -29.24 20.29
CA GLU A 27 17.48 -30.08 19.68
C GLU A 27 17.05 -31.52 20.00
N ASP A 28 17.09 -32.37 18.99
CA ASP A 28 16.67 -33.78 19.01
C ASP A 28 15.16 -34.02 18.87
N LEU A 29 14.75 -34.41 17.64
CA LEU A 29 14.16 -35.72 17.34
C LEU A 29 13.81 -35.81 15.85
N ASP A 30 14.56 -36.68 15.19
CA ASP A 30 14.38 -37.46 13.96
C ASP A 30 13.17 -37.24 13.04
N GLU A 31 13.49 -37.33 11.74
CA GLU A 31 12.60 -37.35 10.59
C GLU A 31 11.39 -38.30 10.72
N LYS A 32 10.18 -37.78 10.45
CA LYS A 32 9.15 -38.51 9.71
C LYS A 32 8.15 -37.56 9.06
N ASP A 33 8.12 -37.61 7.73
CA ASP A 33 7.01 -37.16 6.90
C ASP A 33 5.68 -37.71 7.43
N SER A 34 4.72 -36.82 7.65
CA SER A 34 3.30 -37.15 7.79
C SER A 34 2.49 -35.90 7.47
N ASP A 35 1.85 -35.91 6.30
CA ASP A 35 0.91 -34.92 5.82
C ASP A 35 -0.10 -34.44 6.89
N PRO A 36 -0.54 -33.17 6.85
CA PRO A 36 -1.60 -32.70 7.73
C PRO A 36 -2.93 -33.34 7.30
N LYS A 37 -3.32 -34.37 8.05
CA LYS A 37 -4.63 -35.01 8.03
C LYS A 37 -5.75 -33.96 8.09
N VAL A 38 -6.49 -33.91 6.99
CA VAL A 38 -7.83 -33.35 6.77
C VAL A 38 -8.60 -33.07 8.06
N ASN A 39 -8.63 -31.79 8.46
CA ASN A 39 -9.62 -31.28 9.39
C ASN A 39 -10.91 -31.00 8.62
N SER A 40 -11.98 -31.76 8.88
CA SER A 40 -13.23 -31.23 9.43
C SER A 40 -14.39 -32.18 9.11
N LEU A 41 -14.79 -32.97 10.11
CA LEU A 41 -16.12 -33.57 10.16
C LEU A 41 -17.04 -32.61 10.95
N THR A 42 -18.28 -32.50 10.47
CA THR A 42 -19.55 -32.20 11.19
C THR A 42 -20.17 -30.80 11.01
N SER A 43 -21.26 -30.79 10.23
CA SER A 43 -22.61 -30.22 10.49
C SER A 43 -23.25 -29.78 9.16
N ASN A 44 -24.52 -30.15 8.93
CA ASN A 44 -25.34 -29.93 7.73
C ASN A 44 -25.20 -30.98 6.58
N ALA A 45 -25.55 -32.24 6.84
CA ALA A 45 -25.56 -33.30 5.82
C ALA A 45 -26.40 -32.97 4.56
N SER A 46 -27.48 -32.18 4.68
CA SER A 46 -28.36 -31.81 3.56
C SER A 46 -27.83 -30.69 2.66
N GLU A 47 -26.95 -29.82 3.16
CA GLU A 47 -26.34 -28.75 2.34
C GLU A 47 -25.08 -29.25 1.66
N ASN A 48 -24.37 -30.21 2.28
CA ASN A 48 -23.18 -30.79 1.68
C ASN A 48 -23.51 -31.60 0.43
N THR A 49 -24.63 -32.34 0.40
CA THR A 49 -25.06 -33.08 -0.80
C THR A 49 -25.29 -32.16 -1.99
N THR A 50 -25.94 -31.01 -1.77
CA THR A 50 -26.18 -30.04 -2.85
C THR A 50 -24.88 -29.42 -3.36
N HIS A 51 -23.89 -29.20 -2.47
CA HIS A 51 -22.58 -28.71 -2.89
C HIS A 51 -21.79 -29.77 -3.68
N PHE A 52 -21.83 -31.04 -3.26
CA PHE A 52 -21.22 -32.14 -4.01
C PHE A 52 -21.89 -32.34 -5.37
N GLU A 53 -23.21 -32.24 -5.47
CA GLU A 53 -23.92 -32.31 -6.75
C GLU A 53 -23.52 -31.17 -7.71
N ILE A 54 -23.29 -29.95 -7.20
CA ILE A 54 -22.81 -28.83 -8.02
C ILE A 54 -21.38 -29.10 -8.50
N ILE A 55 -20.53 -29.68 -7.65
CA ILE A 55 -19.16 -30.05 -8.00
C ILE A 55 -19.15 -31.15 -9.06
N ASP A 56 -19.93 -32.23 -8.87
CA ASP A 56 -20.03 -33.34 -9.82
C ASP A 56 -20.57 -32.87 -11.17
N LYS A 57 -21.58 -32.00 -11.17
CA LYS A 57 -22.09 -31.37 -12.38
C LYS A 57 -21.03 -30.51 -13.07
N PHE A 58 -20.26 -29.73 -12.32
CA PHE A 58 -19.18 -28.91 -12.88
C PHE A 58 -18.08 -29.76 -13.53
N ILE A 59 -17.69 -30.87 -12.89
CA ILE A 59 -16.70 -31.82 -13.41
C ILE A 59 -17.24 -32.50 -14.67
N ALA A 60 -18.52 -32.88 -14.70
CA ALA A 60 -19.15 -33.50 -15.87
C ALA A 60 -19.28 -32.52 -17.05
N GLU A 61 -19.67 -31.27 -16.78
CA GLU A 61 -19.88 -30.23 -17.79
C GLU A 61 -18.56 -29.71 -18.39
N ASN A 62 -17.41 -29.91 -17.71
CA ASN A 62 -16.08 -29.43 -18.12
C ASN A 62 -16.11 -28.04 -18.79
N PRO A 63 -16.69 -27.03 -18.12
CA PRO A 63 -16.96 -25.74 -18.76
C PRO A 63 -15.65 -25.05 -19.11
N LYS A 64 -15.44 -24.78 -20.40
CA LYS A 64 -14.27 -24.06 -20.90
C LYS A 64 -14.57 -22.58 -20.98
N ILE A 65 -13.84 -21.75 -20.22
CA ILE A 65 -13.93 -20.29 -20.33
C ILE A 65 -13.24 -19.87 -21.64
N THR A 66 -14.03 -19.50 -22.65
CA THR A 66 -13.49 -18.85 -23.86
C THR A 66 -13.25 -17.38 -23.56
N PRO A 67 -12.05 -16.83 -23.79
CA PRO A 67 -11.82 -15.41 -23.59
C PRO A 67 -12.74 -14.60 -24.50
N SER A 68 -13.47 -13.63 -23.93
CA SER A 68 -14.27 -12.69 -24.71
C SER A 68 -13.38 -11.97 -25.73
N LYS A 69 -13.76 -12.03 -27.00
CA LYS A 69 -13.08 -11.32 -28.11
C LYS A 69 -13.32 -9.80 -28.11
N THR A 70 -14.03 -9.27 -27.12
CA THR A 70 -14.21 -7.83 -27.02
C THR A 70 -12.88 -7.19 -26.61
N ASN A 71 -12.22 -6.54 -27.56
CA ASN A 71 -11.14 -5.57 -27.33
C ASN A 71 -11.70 -4.33 -26.60
N ALA A 72 -12.31 -4.51 -25.43
CA ALA A 72 -12.58 -3.40 -24.54
C ALA A 72 -11.21 -2.82 -24.16
N PRO A 73 -10.98 -1.50 -24.33
CA PRO A 73 -9.71 -0.91 -23.92
C PRO A 73 -9.54 -1.20 -22.44
N LYS A 74 -8.54 -2.02 -22.10
CA LYS A 74 -8.14 -2.27 -20.72
C LYS A 74 -7.74 -0.91 -20.16
N GLY A 75 -8.63 -0.28 -19.38
CA GLY A 75 -8.37 1.00 -18.77
C GLY A 75 -7.02 0.94 -18.05
N ASN A 76 -6.12 1.87 -18.38
CA ASN A 76 -4.77 1.86 -17.84
C ASN A 76 -4.83 2.31 -16.35
N LEU A 77 -5.15 1.37 -15.45
CA LEU A 77 -5.23 1.63 -14.00
C LEU A 77 -3.92 2.21 -13.44
N ALA A 78 -2.79 1.96 -14.10
CA ALA A 78 -1.49 2.56 -13.76
C ALA A 78 -1.52 4.09 -13.81
N LYS A 79 -2.25 4.70 -14.76
CA LYS A 79 -2.35 6.15 -14.92
C LYS A 79 -3.23 6.82 -13.85
N VAL A 80 -4.11 6.05 -13.22
CA VAL A 80 -4.90 6.48 -12.05
C VAL A 80 -4.07 6.39 -10.76
N ARG A 81 -3.09 5.48 -10.73
CA ARG A 81 -2.22 5.21 -9.57
C ARG A 81 -0.93 6.02 -9.54
N THR A 82 -0.59 6.76 -10.60
CA THR A 82 0.36 7.87 -10.48
C THR A 82 -0.31 8.94 -9.62
N ALA A 83 -0.19 8.79 -8.30
CA ALA A 83 -0.71 9.74 -7.34
C ALA A 83 -0.29 11.14 -7.75
N GLN A 84 -1.26 12.06 -7.77
CA GLN A 84 -0.99 13.46 -8.06
C GLN A 84 0.12 13.94 -7.12
N PRO A 85 1.26 14.40 -7.65
CA PRO A 85 2.43 14.72 -6.84
C PRO A 85 2.10 15.77 -5.78
N GLU A 86 1.06 16.60 -6.01
CA GLU A 86 0.58 17.59 -5.05
C GLU A 86 0.15 17.01 -3.70
N ALA A 87 -0.44 15.81 -3.67
CA ALA A 87 -0.96 15.23 -2.43
C ALA A 87 0.15 14.84 -1.43
N LEU A 88 1.37 14.56 -1.92
CA LEU A 88 2.50 14.06 -1.13
C LEU A 88 3.51 15.15 -0.73
N MET A 89 3.26 16.42 -1.08
CA MET A 89 4.21 17.50 -0.81
C MET A 89 4.26 17.89 0.68
N THR A 90 5.47 17.92 1.24
CA THR A 90 5.78 18.34 2.61
C THR A 90 7.03 19.22 2.63
N GLU A 91 7.22 20.03 3.68
CA GLU A 91 8.41 20.89 3.81
C GLU A 91 9.70 20.08 3.80
N THR A 92 9.73 18.95 4.50
CA THR A 92 10.87 18.04 4.54
C THR A 92 11.19 17.48 3.16
N LEU A 93 10.16 17.08 2.39
CA LEU A 93 10.36 16.59 1.03
C LEU A 93 10.95 17.69 0.12
N ALA A 94 10.49 18.93 0.25
CA ALA A 94 11.06 20.07 -0.48
C ALA A 94 12.55 20.28 -0.15
N ARG A 95 12.92 20.12 1.13
CA ARG A 95 14.31 20.21 1.59
C ARG A 95 15.17 19.07 1.02
N ILE A 96 14.67 17.84 1.03
CA ILE A 96 15.36 16.69 0.42
C ILE A 96 15.58 16.93 -1.07
N TYR A 97 14.61 17.50 -1.79
CA TYR A 97 14.81 17.86 -3.20
C TYR A 97 15.89 18.91 -3.41
N LEU A 98 16.00 19.90 -2.52
CA LEU A 98 17.08 20.89 -2.54
C LEU A 98 18.45 20.24 -2.31
N GLU A 99 18.56 19.38 -1.29
CA GLU A 99 19.78 18.62 -0.98
C GLU A 99 20.24 17.76 -2.16
N GLN A 100 19.28 17.18 -2.89
CA GLN A 100 19.50 16.44 -4.13
C GLN A 100 19.79 17.32 -5.35
N LYS A 101 19.91 18.64 -5.19
CA LYS A 101 20.07 19.65 -6.25
C LYS A 101 18.94 19.66 -7.28
N ASN A 102 17.78 19.10 -6.93
CA ASN A 102 16.59 19.10 -7.78
C ASN A 102 15.74 20.36 -7.52
N TYR A 103 16.25 21.50 -7.96
CA TYR A 103 15.65 22.82 -7.70
C TYR A 103 14.21 22.94 -8.21
N LYS A 104 13.91 22.38 -9.40
CA LYS A 104 12.57 22.42 -10.01
C LYS A 104 11.52 21.78 -9.10
N LYS A 105 11.82 20.59 -8.57
CA LYS A 105 10.90 19.89 -7.66
C LYS A 105 10.79 20.59 -6.31
N ALA A 106 11.89 21.09 -5.76
CA ALA A 106 11.88 21.84 -4.51
C ALA A 106 10.98 23.09 -4.59
N ILE A 107 11.11 23.89 -5.67
CA ILE A 107 10.27 25.06 -5.92
C ILE A 107 8.80 24.66 -6.06
N GLN A 108 8.51 23.59 -6.82
CA GLN A 108 7.14 23.10 -6.99
C GLN A 108 6.52 22.69 -5.65
N SER A 109 7.26 21.96 -4.81
CA SER A 109 6.81 21.57 -3.47
C SER A 109 6.44 22.78 -2.62
N TYR A 110 7.29 23.82 -2.59
CA TYR A 110 7.00 25.04 -1.83
C TYR A 110 5.81 25.83 -2.38
N LYS A 111 5.61 25.87 -3.71
CA LYS A 111 4.43 26.47 -4.32
C LYS A 111 3.14 25.75 -3.89
N ILE A 112 3.14 24.43 -3.94
CA ILE A 112 1.99 23.61 -3.51
C ILE A 112 1.71 23.81 -2.01
N LEU A 113 2.75 23.85 -1.17
CA LEU A 113 2.62 24.09 0.25
C LEU A 113 2.08 25.49 0.56
N SER A 114 2.45 26.51 -0.22
CA SER A 114 1.91 27.87 -0.09
C SER A 114 0.39 27.91 -0.35
N LEU A 115 -0.07 27.19 -1.37
CA LEU A 115 -1.50 27.06 -1.67
C LEU A 115 -2.25 26.27 -0.58
N LYS A 116 -1.60 25.26 0.01
CA LYS A 116 -2.20 24.41 1.03
C LYS A 116 -2.22 25.06 2.43
N TYR A 117 -1.23 25.90 2.74
CA TYR A 117 -1.02 26.51 4.06
C TYR A 117 -0.73 28.03 3.91
N PRO A 118 -1.75 28.84 3.58
CA PRO A 118 -1.57 30.26 3.27
C PRO A 118 -1.01 31.09 4.44
N GLU A 119 -1.23 30.66 5.68
CA GLU A 119 -0.65 31.27 6.91
C GLU A 119 0.89 31.35 6.86
N LYS A 120 1.53 30.41 6.16
CA LYS A 120 2.99 30.35 5.99
C LYS A 120 3.45 30.78 4.59
N SER A 121 2.57 31.40 3.80
CA SER A 121 2.87 31.80 2.41
C SER A 121 4.13 32.65 2.28
N SER A 122 4.31 33.63 3.16
CA SER A 122 5.51 34.49 3.19
C SER A 122 6.80 33.69 3.42
N PHE A 123 6.77 32.72 4.33
CA PHE A 123 7.89 31.82 4.58
C PHE A 123 8.25 31.02 3.31
N PHE A 124 7.26 30.41 2.65
CA PHE A 124 7.51 29.63 1.43
C PHE A 124 8.01 30.51 0.28
N ALA A 125 7.54 31.74 0.15
CA ALA A 125 8.02 32.70 -0.83
C ALA A 125 9.51 33.02 -0.64
N ASN A 126 9.95 33.19 0.61
CA ASN A 126 11.36 33.40 0.93
C ASN A 126 12.22 32.18 0.58
N GLN A 127 11.75 30.97 0.86
CA GLN A 127 12.47 29.74 0.50
C GLN A 127 12.60 29.56 -1.02
N ILE A 128 11.56 29.89 -1.78
CA ILE A 128 11.60 29.84 -3.25
C ILE A 128 12.66 30.82 -3.76
N LYS A 129 12.67 32.07 -3.29
CA LYS A 129 13.67 33.07 -3.69
C LYS A 129 15.10 32.61 -3.37
N ALA A 130 15.32 32.06 -2.19
CA ALA A 130 16.64 31.54 -1.80
C ALA A 130 17.11 30.42 -2.74
N ILE A 131 16.20 29.53 -3.15
CA ILE A 131 16.51 28.44 -4.09
C ILE A 131 16.79 28.98 -5.50
N GLU A 132 16.03 29.96 -5.97
CA GLU A 132 16.24 30.58 -7.28
C GLU A 132 17.61 31.28 -7.35
N GLN A 133 17.97 32.03 -6.30
CA GLN A 133 19.30 32.64 -6.17
C GLN A 133 20.40 31.56 -6.15
N LEU A 134 20.21 30.49 -5.36
CA LEU A 134 21.17 29.39 -5.31
C LEU A 134 21.33 28.72 -6.69
N GLN A 135 20.25 28.52 -7.42
CA GLN A 135 20.28 27.94 -8.77
C GLN A 135 21.05 28.84 -9.75
N GLU A 136 20.89 30.15 -9.66
CA GLU A 136 21.60 31.12 -10.51
C GLU A 136 23.09 31.19 -10.18
N GLN A 137 23.48 31.09 -8.91
CA GLN A 137 24.88 31.03 -8.47
C GLN A 137 25.60 29.73 -8.84
N ASN A 138 24.85 28.63 -9.01
CA ASN A 138 25.41 27.31 -9.39
C ASN A 138 25.32 27.04 -10.91
N LYS A 139 24.90 28.02 -11.70
CA LYS A 139 24.78 27.92 -13.15
C LYS A 139 26.07 28.37 -13.83
#